data_AF-A0A388SM47-F1
#
_entry.id   AF-A0A388SM47-F1
#
_cell.length_a   1.000
_cell.length_b   1.000
_cell.length_c   1.000
_cell.angle_alpha   90.00
_cell.angle_beta   90.00
_cell.angle_gamma   90.00
#
_symmetry.space_group_name_H-M   'P 1'
#
loop_
_entity.id
_entity.type
_entity.pdbx_description
1 polymer ?
#
loop_
_entity_poly.entity_id
_entity_poly.type
_entity_poly.pdbx_seq_one_letter_code
_entity_poly.pdbx_strand_id
1 'polypeptide(L)'
;MSTSDASSPSGPPGQTPPGGSGGGSSRQGGLLLRAARGVAAFLRDALTTQVPSGHPAFPITWVTQHIAAGPAPVTRQHLDALREQGIQAILNLCEELCVLADLEQEQGFDVFYLPIEDEHAPDEVALEQALDWLDEAVYLGRRVYIHCRYGIGRTGTVLNAYLLRRGLGQRRTERLMRRLRSKPANYRQWSALRRYGRRNRALTLREPAPEPARHDDLLPVLAEYEALSARLDAALRAMPHMADAPQCGRDHARCCRVPPVVTLVEAAALARNADTLLTAAQRGAVQAACRAHRAPAAHGGEERQGDTESGARTTTGPVTAMFCPLLARAAGNGNPEADTAQRATAPPADGAGPAEPAGLCMLFARRPLRCRLSDIPSPPSPQLGPGCADDATGERERLWVDMLEQPLEDLSRRTFAALAGCEPSEDPPCFPLPEVLSGRYVQTVFHAIACLLRPTATGNGGGGGTRNGESPGP
;
A
#
# COMPACT_ATOMS: atom_id res chain seq x y z
N MET A 1 39.14 -22.37 66.36
CA MET A 1 38.50 -21.05 66.15
C MET A 1 37.72 -21.15 64.84
N SER A 2 36.73 -22.04 64.78
CA SER A 2 35.31 -21.87 65.24
C SER A 2 34.48 -21.29 64.09
N THR A 3 33.97 -22.14 63.19
CA THR A 3 32.62 -22.80 63.18
C THR A 3 31.53 -21.87 62.64
N SER A 4 30.97 -22.06 61.44
CA SER A 4 29.97 -23.07 60.99
C SER A 4 28.54 -22.57 61.11
N ASP A 5 27.76 -22.75 60.02
CA ASP A 5 26.32 -23.06 59.96
C ASP A 5 25.32 -22.01 60.49
N ALA A 6 24.05 -21.93 60.09
CA ALA A 6 23.22 -22.46 59.01
C ALA A 6 21.81 -21.82 59.22
N SER A 7 20.91 -22.06 58.26
CA SER A 7 19.46 -22.23 58.48
C SER A 7 18.51 -21.01 58.37
N SER A 8 17.72 -21.05 57.28
CA SER A 8 16.28 -20.69 57.17
C SER A 8 15.43 -21.31 58.32
N PRO A 9 14.10 -21.10 58.52
CA PRO A 9 13.02 -20.65 57.62
C PRO A 9 12.04 -19.63 58.29
N SER A 10 10.93 -19.14 57.71
CA SER A 10 9.57 -19.73 57.83
C SER A 10 8.51 -18.69 57.37
N GLY A 11 7.54 -19.05 56.53
CA GLY A 11 6.19 -18.43 56.53
C GLY A 11 5.33 -19.08 57.64
N PRO A 12 3.97 -19.07 57.64
CA PRO A 12 2.90 -18.34 56.89
C PRO A 12 1.96 -17.63 57.93
N PRO A 13 0.60 -17.53 57.89
CA PRO A 13 -0.48 -17.65 56.89
C PRO A 13 -1.32 -16.33 56.77
N GLY A 14 -2.14 -16.05 55.75
CA GLY A 14 -3.38 -16.71 55.36
C GLY A 14 -4.60 -16.20 56.15
N GLN A 15 -5.39 -15.29 55.58
CA GLN A 15 -6.88 -15.33 55.47
C GLN A 15 -7.53 -13.96 55.15
N THR A 16 -8.41 -14.02 54.16
CA THR A 16 -9.43 -13.10 53.61
C THR A 16 -10.57 -12.76 54.61
N PRO A 17 -11.64 -12.04 54.21
CA PRO A 17 -11.82 -10.66 53.74
C PRO A 17 -12.85 -9.89 54.62
N PRO A 18 -13.24 -8.64 54.31
CA PRO A 18 -14.55 -8.39 53.67
C PRO A 18 -14.44 -7.30 52.57
N GLY A 19 -15.26 -7.18 51.53
CA GLY A 19 -16.72 -7.25 51.48
C GLY A 19 -17.30 -5.83 51.51
N GLY A 20 -17.68 -5.26 50.36
CA GLY A 20 -18.65 -4.13 50.32
C GLY A 20 -18.39 -2.97 49.35
N SER A 21 -19.00 -3.08 48.16
CA SER A 21 -19.73 -2.05 47.39
C SER A 21 -19.15 -0.66 47.06
N GLY A 22 -19.20 -0.30 45.78
CA GLY A 22 -19.28 1.09 45.32
C GLY A 22 -19.02 1.23 43.83
N GLY A 23 -20.08 1.31 43.02
CA GLY A 23 -19.99 1.49 41.57
C GLY A 23 -19.52 2.89 41.15
N GLY A 24 -18.92 2.99 39.96
CA GLY A 24 -18.69 4.26 39.28
C GLY A 24 -17.53 4.25 38.28
N SER A 25 -17.88 4.33 37.00
CA SER A 25 -17.07 4.90 35.91
C SER A 25 -15.87 4.09 35.36
N SER A 26 -16.15 3.16 34.45
CA SER A 26 -15.17 2.55 33.56
C SER A 26 -15.10 3.29 32.21
N ARG A 27 -14.46 4.46 32.17
CA ARG A 27 -14.09 5.15 30.91
C ARG A 27 -12.62 5.52 30.76
N GLN A 28 -11.73 5.10 31.67
CA GLN A 28 -10.28 5.40 31.59
C GLN A 28 -9.36 4.19 31.29
N GLY A 29 -9.91 2.97 31.16
CA GLY A 29 -9.09 1.76 30.94
C GLY A 29 -8.57 1.53 29.52
N GLY A 30 -9.06 2.27 28.51
CA GLY A 30 -8.76 2.00 27.09
C GLY A 30 -7.44 2.58 26.57
N LEU A 31 -6.95 3.68 27.16
CA LEU A 31 -5.77 4.40 26.64
C LEU A 31 -4.46 3.72 27.04
N LEU A 32 -4.37 3.24 28.28
CA LEU A 32 -3.19 2.53 28.80
C LEU A 32 -3.04 1.14 28.16
N LEU A 33 -4.15 0.46 27.86
CA LEU A 33 -4.12 -0.85 27.20
C LEU A 33 -3.69 -0.75 25.72
N ARG A 34 -4.01 0.35 25.03
CA ARG A 34 -3.53 0.65 23.67
C ARG A 34 -2.04 0.97 23.63
N ALA A 35 -1.54 1.73 24.61
CA ALA A 35 -0.10 1.99 24.75
C ALA A 35 0.70 0.71 25.05
N ALA A 36 0.19 -0.16 25.93
CA ALA A 36 0.82 -1.43 26.27
C ALA A 36 0.83 -2.44 25.10
N ARG A 37 -0.23 -2.47 24.27
CA ARG A 37 -0.26 -3.27 23.03
C ARG A 37 0.73 -2.77 21.98
N GLY A 38 0.89 -1.45 21.84
CA GLY A 38 1.90 -0.87 20.96
C GLY A 38 3.33 -1.24 21.37
N VAL A 39 3.63 -1.24 22.67
CA VAL A 39 4.95 -1.67 23.18
C VAL A 39 5.16 -3.17 23.05
N ALA A 40 4.12 -3.99 23.23
CA ALA A 40 4.21 -5.45 23.07
C ALA A 40 4.26 -5.91 21.59
N ALA A 41 3.68 -5.15 20.66
CA ALA A 41 3.84 -5.34 19.23
C ALA A 41 5.23 -4.86 18.76
N PHE A 42 5.69 -3.70 19.26
CA PHE A 42 7.05 -3.20 19.07
C PHE A 42 8.11 -4.20 19.56
N LEU A 43 7.92 -4.81 20.73
CA LEU A 43 8.83 -5.83 21.25
C LEU A 43 8.70 -7.18 20.52
N ARG A 44 7.54 -7.54 19.97
CA ARG A 44 7.40 -8.76 19.15
C ARG A 44 8.06 -8.59 17.79
N ASP A 45 7.82 -7.47 17.11
CA ASP A 45 8.37 -7.19 15.78
C ASP A 45 9.89 -6.92 15.84
N ALA A 46 10.37 -6.32 16.94
CA ALA A 46 11.81 -6.20 17.24
C ALA A 46 12.49 -7.53 17.62
N LEU A 47 11.73 -8.59 17.92
CA LEU A 47 12.25 -9.91 18.32
C LEU A 47 11.96 -11.02 17.31
N THR A 48 11.31 -10.75 16.17
CA THR A 48 11.04 -11.75 15.11
C THR A 48 11.77 -11.53 13.79
N THR A 49 12.81 -10.68 13.73
CA THR A 49 13.81 -10.82 12.66
C THR A 49 14.74 -11.99 13.02
N GLN A 50 14.29 -13.22 12.77
CA GLN A 50 15.22 -14.34 12.65
C GLN A 50 16.15 -14.03 11.49
N VAL A 51 17.45 -13.96 11.80
CA VAL A 51 18.54 -13.88 10.82
C VAL A 51 18.55 -15.21 10.04
N PRO A 52 18.28 -15.23 8.72
CA PRO A 52 18.55 -16.42 7.94
C PRO A 52 20.06 -16.60 7.84
N SER A 53 20.46 -17.85 8.03
CA SER A 53 21.81 -18.40 8.04
C SER A 53 22.68 -18.08 6.81
N GLY A 54 23.97 -17.79 7.03
CA GLY A 54 25.04 -18.39 6.20
C GLY A 54 26.07 -17.49 5.50
N HIS A 55 25.93 -16.16 5.45
CA HIS A 55 26.94 -15.24 4.89
C HIS A 55 27.29 -14.15 5.92
N PRO A 56 28.50 -13.53 5.91
CA PRO A 56 28.75 -12.37 6.75
C PRO A 56 27.81 -11.27 6.27
N ALA A 57 26.76 -11.02 7.06
CA ALA A 57 25.69 -10.11 6.69
C ALA A 57 26.28 -8.75 6.31
N PHE A 58 25.95 -8.28 5.12
CA PHE A 58 26.37 -6.96 4.66
C PHE A 58 25.90 -5.90 5.68
N PRO A 59 26.80 -5.06 6.21
CA PRO A 59 26.49 -4.22 7.36
C PRO A 59 25.57 -3.06 6.97
N ILE A 60 24.40 -3.00 7.61
CA ILE A 60 23.46 -1.87 7.51
C ILE A 60 23.24 -1.24 8.87
N THR A 61 22.95 0.06 8.89
CA THR A 61 22.53 0.80 10.09
C THR A 61 21.10 1.27 9.91
N TRP A 62 20.18 0.74 10.71
CA TRP A 62 18.80 1.22 10.76
C TRP A 62 18.74 2.62 11.38
N VAL A 63 18.20 3.57 10.63
CA VAL A 63 17.93 4.95 11.08
C VAL A 63 16.54 5.06 11.69
N THR A 64 15.59 4.35 11.08
CA THR A 64 14.19 4.22 11.47
C THR A 64 13.72 2.79 11.17
N GLN A 65 12.43 2.48 11.29
CA GLN A 65 11.91 1.14 10.97
C GLN A 65 11.99 0.82 9.46
N HIS A 66 11.89 1.84 8.61
CA HIS A 66 11.86 1.69 7.15
C HIS A 66 13.08 2.29 6.44
N ILE A 67 13.99 2.99 7.13
CA ILE A 67 15.18 3.56 6.51
C ILE A 67 16.43 2.96 7.14
N ALA A 68 17.26 2.33 6.30
CA ALA A 68 18.60 1.88 6.61
C ALA A 68 19.64 2.64 5.78
N ALA A 69 20.87 2.70 6.26
CA ALA A 69 21.98 3.36 5.59
C ALA A 69 23.29 2.59 5.73
N GLY A 70 24.19 2.75 4.76
CA GLY A 70 25.52 2.11 4.80
C GLY A 70 26.36 2.30 3.52
N PRO A 71 27.42 1.49 3.35
CA PRO A 71 28.31 1.55 2.19
C PRO A 71 27.66 1.02 0.91
N ALA A 72 28.31 1.20 -0.25
CA ALA A 72 27.77 0.73 -1.52
C ALA A 72 27.75 -0.82 -1.60
N PRO A 73 26.62 -1.45 -2.00
CA PRO A 73 26.50 -2.91 -2.13
C PRO A 73 27.10 -3.39 -3.47
N VAL A 74 28.42 -3.31 -3.61
CA VAL A 74 29.12 -3.53 -4.89
C VAL A 74 29.16 -4.97 -5.43
N THR A 75 28.60 -5.95 -4.71
CA THR A 75 28.60 -7.36 -5.13
C THR A 75 27.19 -7.93 -5.09
N ARG A 76 26.95 -8.99 -5.86
CA ARG A 76 25.69 -9.72 -5.84
C ARG A 76 25.34 -10.24 -4.44
N GLN A 77 26.33 -10.74 -3.70
CA GLN A 77 26.17 -11.19 -2.31
C GLN A 77 25.73 -10.04 -1.38
N HIS A 78 26.22 -8.81 -1.59
CA HIS A 78 25.75 -7.66 -0.83
C HIS A 78 24.27 -7.37 -1.10
N LEU A 79 23.87 -7.42 -2.36
CA LEU A 79 22.49 -7.20 -2.79
C LEU A 79 21.56 -8.31 -2.25
N ASP A 80 21.99 -9.56 -2.28
CA ASP A 80 21.23 -10.67 -1.69
C ASP A 80 21.09 -10.50 -0.17
N ALA A 81 22.16 -10.11 0.53
CA ALA A 81 22.12 -9.81 1.96
C ALA A 81 21.22 -8.61 2.31
N LEU A 82 21.09 -7.60 1.44
CA LEU A 82 20.11 -6.51 1.62
C LEU A 82 18.68 -7.05 1.52
N ARG A 83 18.41 -7.92 0.55
CA ARG A 83 17.09 -8.53 0.34
C ARG A 83 16.69 -9.41 1.52
N GLU A 84 17.62 -10.22 2.04
CA GLU A 84 17.42 -11.05 3.23
C GLU A 84 17.11 -10.21 4.48
N GLN A 85 17.65 -8.99 4.57
CA GLN A 85 17.34 -8.03 5.63
C GLN A 85 16.02 -7.26 5.39
N GLY A 86 15.29 -7.60 4.32
CA GLY A 86 13.97 -7.07 3.99
C GLY A 86 13.99 -5.73 3.24
N ILE A 87 15.15 -5.29 2.75
CA ILE A 87 15.25 -4.10 1.91
C ILE A 87 14.54 -4.36 0.58
N GLN A 88 13.72 -3.41 0.16
CA GLN A 88 12.91 -3.47 -1.07
C GLN A 88 13.28 -2.36 -2.06
N ALA A 89 13.87 -1.27 -1.57
CA ALA A 89 14.18 -0.10 -2.37
C ALA A 89 15.57 0.45 -2.02
N ILE A 90 16.26 1.04 -3.00
CA ILE A 90 17.62 1.57 -2.84
C ILE A 90 17.66 3.03 -3.33
N LEU A 91 18.19 3.91 -2.49
CA LEU A 91 18.56 5.27 -2.89
C LEU A 91 20.08 5.35 -3.06
N ASN A 92 20.51 5.32 -4.31
CA ASN A 92 21.92 5.32 -4.69
C ASN A 92 22.39 6.76 -4.91
N LEU A 93 23.39 7.18 -4.12
CA LEU A 93 23.93 8.54 -4.12
C LEU A 93 25.28 8.68 -4.86
N CYS A 94 25.77 7.61 -5.48
CA CYS A 94 27.13 7.54 -6.04
C CYS A 94 27.17 7.93 -7.52
N GLU A 95 27.63 9.15 -7.82
CA GLU A 95 27.93 9.50 -9.21
C GLU A 95 29.02 8.58 -9.80
N GLU A 96 30.05 8.25 -9.00
CA GLU A 96 31.19 7.45 -9.43
C GLU A 96 30.91 5.96 -9.59
N LEU A 97 29.75 5.48 -9.12
CA LEU A 97 29.28 4.10 -9.26
C LEU A 97 27.96 4.05 -10.04
N CYS A 98 27.85 4.80 -11.13
CA CYS A 98 26.61 4.87 -11.93
C CYS A 98 26.10 3.50 -12.39
N VAL A 99 26.99 2.60 -12.83
CA VAL A 99 26.64 1.24 -13.28
C VAL A 99 26.01 0.40 -12.14
N LEU A 100 26.29 0.75 -10.88
CA LEU A 100 25.71 0.02 -9.75
C LEU A 100 24.19 0.23 -9.67
N ALA A 101 23.67 1.40 -10.07
CA ALA A 101 22.24 1.67 -10.06
C ALA A 101 21.50 0.73 -11.03
N ASP A 102 22.05 0.50 -12.22
CA ASP A 102 21.49 -0.44 -13.19
C ASP A 102 21.49 -1.87 -12.64
N LEU A 103 22.62 -2.30 -12.05
CA LEU A 103 22.73 -3.62 -11.42
C LEU A 103 21.73 -3.80 -10.28
N GLU A 104 21.53 -2.78 -9.44
CA GLU A 104 20.54 -2.78 -8.35
C GLU A 104 19.11 -2.94 -8.90
N GLN A 105 18.78 -2.28 -10.01
CA GLN A 105 17.49 -2.41 -10.67
C GLN A 105 17.30 -3.79 -11.31
N GLU A 106 18.33 -4.30 -11.99
CA GLU A 106 18.36 -5.68 -12.52
C GLU A 106 18.19 -6.72 -11.41
N GLN A 107 18.54 -6.38 -10.17
CA GLN A 107 18.29 -7.20 -8.98
C GLN A 107 16.89 -7.12 -8.39
N GLY A 108 15.99 -6.38 -9.03
CA GLY A 108 14.59 -6.26 -8.63
C GLY A 108 14.36 -5.28 -7.48
N PHE A 109 15.34 -4.45 -7.12
CA PHE A 109 15.12 -3.34 -6.19
C PHE A 109 14.41 -2.19 -6.91
N ASP A 110 13.54 -1.49 -6.19
CA ASP A 110 13.05 -0.17 -6.63
C ASP A 110 14.17 0.85 -6.36
N VAL A 111 14.85 1.30 -7.41
CA VAL A 111 16.05 2.15 -7.27
C VAL A 111 15.75 3.58 -7.69
N PHE A 112 16.08 4.54 -6.83
CA PHE A 112 16.21 5.93 -7.19
C PHE A 112 17.68 6.31 -7.24
N TYR A 113 18.12 6.79 -8.39
CA TYR A 113 19.49 7.24 -8.60
C TYR A 113 19.59 8.76 -8.48
N LEU A 114 20.26 9.24 -7.42
CA LEU A 114 20.58 10.64 -7.22
C LEU A 114 22.10 10.80 -7.33
N PRO A 115 22.66 11.11 -8.52
CA PRO A 115 24.11 11.27 -8.67
C PRO A 115 24.58 12.48 -7.86
N ILE A 116 25.44 12.22 -6.87
CA ILE A 116 26.13 13.27 -6.10
C ILE A 116 27.63 13.01 -6.20
N GLU A 117 28.36 13.97 -6.76
CA GLU A 117 29.83 13.98 -6.79
C GLU A 117 30.37 13.79 -5.36
N ASP A 118 31.52 13.11 -5.23
CA ASP A 118 32.08 12.89 -3.90
C ASP A 118 32.39 14.22 -3.20
N GLU A 119 32.18 14.25 -1.89
CA GLU A 119 32.29 15.46 -1.07
C GLU A 119 31.38 16.64 -1.49
N HIS A 120 30.42 16.45 -2.39
CA HIS A 120 29.46 17.49 -2.75
C HIS A 120 28.13 17.34 -1.99
N ALA A 121 27.28 18.34 -2.16
CA ALA A 121 25.90 18.32 -1.74
C ALA A 121 25.02 18.19 -2.99
N PRO A 122 23.86 17.53 -2.90
CA PRO A 122 22.95 17.43 -4.04
C PRO A 122 22.42 18.81 -4.43
N ASP A 123 22.08 18.95 -5.71
CA ASP A 123 21.23 20.04 -6.15
C ASP A 123 19.88 19.98 -5.42
N GLU A 124 19.29 21.14 -5.15
CA GLU A 124 18.09 21.21 -4.33
C GLU A 124 16.85 20.63 -5.03
N VAL A 125 16.71 20.81 -6.34
CA VAL A 125 15.59 20.25 -7.10
C VAL A 125 15.70 18.72 -7.15
N ALA A 126 16.91 18.21 -7.42
CA ALA A 126 17.17 16.78 -7.44
C ALA A 126 17.01 16.14 -6.05
N LEU A 127 17.40 16.84 -4.98
CA LEU A 127 17.17 16.43 -3.61
C LEU A 127 15.68 16.31 -3.29
N GLU A 128 14.87 17.29 -3.66
CA GLU A 128 13.41 17.23 -3.42
C GLU A 128 12.77 16.05 -4.16
N GLN A 129 13.17 15.79 -5.40
CA GLN A 129 12.68 14.60 -6.15
C GLN A 129 13.04 13.29 -5.46
N ALA A 130 14.28 13.17 -4.95
CA ALA A 130 14.71 12.00 -4.20
C ALA A 130 13.96 11.85 -2.87
N LEU A 131 13.67 12.97 -2.19
CA LEU A 131 12.92 12.99 -0.94
C LEU A 131 11.42 12.70 -1.15
N ASP A 132 10.83 13.14 -2.27
CA ASP A 132 9.47 12.76 -2.68
C ASP A 132 9.37 11.25 -2.86
N TRP A 133 10.31 10.66 -3.61
CA TRP A 133 10.38 9.21 -3.80
C TRP A 133 10.62 8.46 -2.48
N LEU A 134 11.48 8.97 -1.59
CA LEU A 134 11.75 8.38 -0.28
C LEU A 134 10.53 8.44 0.64
N ASP A 135 9.84 9.58 0.69
CA ASP A 135 8.59 9.72 1.46
C ASP A 135 7.52 8.75 0.93
N GLU A 136 7.38 8.62 -0.39
CA GLU A 136 6.48 7.63 -1.00
C GLU A 136 6.86 6.21 -0.57
N ALA A 137 8.11 5.79 -0.75
CA ALA A 137 8.56 4.44 -0.39
C ALA A 137 8.31 4.12 1.09
N VAL A 138 8.64 5.05 2.00
CA VAL A 138 8.43 4.91 3.45
C VAL A 138 6.94 4.90 3.78
N TYR A 139 6.12 5.73 3.12
CA TYR A 139 4.67 5.74 3.29
C TYR A 139 4.05 4.40 2.88
N LEU A 140 4.52 3.81 1.77
CA LEU A 140 4.06 2.50 1.28
C LEU A 140 4.57 1.31 2.11
N GLY A 141 5.51 1.53 3.03
CA GLY A 141 6.02 0.48 3.94
C GLY A 141 7.19 -0.29 3.39
N ARG A 142 7.80 0.25 2.35
CA ARG A 142 9.05 -0.30 1.82
C ARG A 142 10.17 0.05 2.77
N ARG A 143 11.05 -0.94 3.00
CA ARG A 143 12.33 -0.68 3.67
C ARG A 143 13.32 -0.20 2.63
N VAL A 144 13.80 1.02 2.79
CA VAL A 144 14.71 1.73 1.90
C VAL A 144 16.13 1.67 2.44
N TYR A 145 17.08 1.34 1.57
CA TYR A 145 18.51 1.43 1.86
C TYR A 145 19.13 2.63 1.15
N ILE A 146 19.73 3.54 1.91
CA ILE A 146 20.41 4.73 1.38
C ILE A 146 21.91 4.52 1.47
N HIS A 147 22.63 4.60 0.34
CA HIS A 147 24.08 4.47 0.35
C HIS A 147 24.79 5.53 -0.49
N CYS A 148 26.03 5.78 -0.11
CA CYS A 148 27.04 6.32 -1.00
C CYS A 148 28.21 5.33 -1.04
N ARG A 149 29.44 5.75 -1.34
CA ARG A 149 30.59 4.83 -1.33
C ARG A 149 30.83 4.19 0.03
N TYR A 150 30.89 5.01 1.07
CA TYR A 150 31.20 4.57 2.45
C TYR A 150 30.02 4.71 3.43
N GLY A 151 28.90 5.29 2.99
CA GLY A 151 27.74 5.54 3.84
C GLY A 151 27.91 6.67 4.85
N ILE A 152 28.75 7.67 4.56
CA ILE A 152 29.11 8.73 5.52
C ILE A 152 28.55 10.09 5.12
N GLY A 153 29.26 10.84 4.25
CA GLY A 153 28.99 12.25 3.96
C GLY A 153 27.70 12.50 3.19
N ARG A 154 27.63 11.99 1.94
CA ARG A 154 26.45 12.13 1.06
C ARG A 154 25.20 11.51 1.69
N THR A 155 25.32 10.29 2.21
CA THR A 155 24.26 9.60 2.95
C THR A 155 23.77 10.40 4.15
N GLY A 156 24.70 10.91 4.98
CA GLY A 156 24.36 11.73 6.13
C GLY A 156 23.69 13.05 5.74
N THR A 157 24.02 13.60 4.57
CA THR A 157 23.41 14.82 4.04
C THR A 157 21.96 14.57 3.64
N VAL A 158 21.70 13.54 2.86
CA VAL A 158 20.33 13.19 2.43
C VAL A 158 19.45 12.78 3.62
N LEU A 159 19.97 11.98 4.55
CA LEU A 159 19.25 11.62 5.78
C LEU A 159 18.88 12.85 6.63
N ASN A 160 19.80 13.80 6.78
CA ASN A 160 19.54 15.01 7.55
C ASN A 160 18.47 15.87 6.86
N ALA A 161 18.54 16.03 5.53
CA ALA A 161 17.52 16.73 4.75
C ALA A 161 16.14 16.07 4.90
N TYR A 162 16.06 14.74 4.82
CA TYR A 162 14.83 13.98 5.06
C TYR A 162 14.24 14.32 6.45
N LEU A 163 15.04 14.20 7.52
CA LEU A 163 14.56 14.47 8.88
C LEU A 163 14.09 15.93 9.08
N LEU A 164 14.75 16.89 8.42
CA LEU A 164 14.30 18.29 8.43
C LEU A 164 12.97 18.45 7.71
N ARG A 165 12.79 17.81 6.54
CA ARG A 165 11.53 17.79 5.79
C ARG A 165 10.38 17.18 6.58
N ARG A 166 10.65 16.15 7.39
CA ARG A 166 9.70 15.55 8.35
C ARG A 166 9.36 16.45 9.54
N GLY A 167 9.92 17.66 9.61
CA GLY A 167 9.57 18.67 10.59
C GLY A 167 10.22 18.51 11.96
N LEU A 168 11.22 17.64 12.11
CA LEU A 168 11.91 17.42 13.40
C LEU A 168 12.63 18.67 13.91
N GLY A 169 13.04 19.56 13.00
CA GLY A 169 13.86 20.72 13.32
C GLY A 169 15.31 20.35 13.69
N GLN A 170 16.21 21.33 13.57
CA GLN A 170 17.65 21.11 13.64
C GLN A 170 18.11 20.34 14.89
N ARG A 171 17.66 20.76 16.09
CA ARG A 171 18.09 20.15 17.36
C ARG A 171 17.69 18.67 17.50
N ARG A 172 16.49 18.28 17.03
CA ARG A 172 16.06 16.88 17.10
C ARG A 172 16.76 16.05 16.03
N THR A 173 16.91 16.60 14.82
CA THR A 173 17.68 15.98 13.74
C THR A 173 19.12 15.68 14.17
N GLU A 174 19.84 16.66 14.73
CA GLU A 174 21.20 16.47 15.25
C GLU A 174 21.27 15.39 16.33
N ARG A 175 20.26 15.28 17.20
CA ARG A 175 20.19 14.24 18.24
C ARG A 175 20.06 12.85 17.65
N LEU A 176 19.25 12.68 16.61
CA LEU A 176 19.09 11.41 15.92
C LEU A 176 20.37 11.05 15.15
N MET A 177 20.88 12.01 14.36
CA MET A 177 22.09 11.84 13.55
C MET A 177 23.35 11.53 14.38
N ARG A 178 23.43 11.97 15.65
CA ARG A 178 24.57 11.66 16.53
C ARG A 178 24.82 10.17 16.72
N ARG A 179 23.76 9.36 16.67
CA ARG A 179 23.81 7.90 16.86
C ARG A 179 24.22 7.14 15.60
N LEU A 180 24.24 7.81 14.46
CA LEU A 180 24.54 7.21 13.16
C LEU A 180 26.00 7.43 12.77
N ARG A 181 26.55 6.51 11.99
CA ARG A 181 27.83 6.71 11.31
C ARG A 181 27.72 7.75 10.19
N SER A 182 26.57 7.79 9.51
CA SER A 182 26.29 8.71 8.41
C SER A 182 26.13 10.14 8.92
N LYS A 183 27.11 10.99 8.69
CA LYS A 183 27.10 12.40 9.09
C LYS A 183 27.59 13.27 7.93
N PRO A 184 27.00 14.46 7.72
CA PRO A 184 27.55 15.43 6.76
C PRO A 184 29.02 15.72 7.10
N ALA A 185 29.89 15.59 6.11
CA ALA A 185 31.34 15.54 6.30
C ALA A 185 31.99 16.93 6.16
N ASN A 186 31.46 17.81 5.32
CA ASN A 186 32.13 19.05 4.95
C ASN A 186 31.24 20.29 4.97
N TYR A 187 31.87 21.46 4.80
CA TYR A 187 31.19 22.75 4.81
C TYR A 187 30.09 22.86 3.75
N ARG A 188 30.31 22.35 2.53
CA ARG A 188 29.33 22.43 1.43
C ARG A 188 28.03 21.72 1.82
N GLN A 189 28.12 20.51 2.36
CA GLN A 189 27.00 19.72 2.85
C GLN A 189 26.25 20.41 4.00
N TRP A 190 26.99 20.91 5.00
CA TRP A 190 26.38 21.67 6.10
C TRP A 190 25.72 22.98 5.62
N SER A 191 26.29 23.65 4.62
CA SER A 191 25.72 24.87 4.05
C SER A 191 24.41 24.61 3.32
N ALA A 192 24.35 23.52 2.54
CA ALA A 192 23.13 23.06 1.90
C ALA A 192 22.03 22.74 2.92
N LEU A 193 22.36 21.98 3.98
CA LEU A 193 21.39 21.64 5.04
C LEU A 193 20.88 22.85 5.82
N ARG A 194 21.73 23.86 6.07
CA ARG A 194 21.27 25.12 6.69
C ARG A 194 20.33 25.90 5.78
N ARG A 195 20.55 25.88 4.46
CA ARG A 195 19.64 26.50 3.49
C ARG A 195 18.31 25.75 3.47
N TYR A 196 18.36 24.44 3.36
CA TYR A 196 17.21 23.55 3.32
C TYR A 196 16.34 23.67 4.59
N GLY A 197 16.95 23.58 5.78
CA GLY A 197 16.24 23.68 7.05
C GLY A 197 15.63 25.06 7.35
N ARG A 198 16.06 26.13 6.67
CA ARG A 198 15.38 27.45 6.77
C ARG A 198 14.04 27.46 6.06
N ARG A 199 13.90 26.69 4.97
CA ARG A 199 12.67 26.50 4.20
C ARG A 199 11.76 25.50 4.91
N ASN A 200 12.33 24.39 5.37
CA ASN A 200 11.63 23.31 6.07
C ASN A 200 11.70 23.48 7.59
N ARG A 201 10.84 24.37 8.12
CA ARG A 201 10.76 24.65 9.57
C ARG A 201 10.12 23.48 10.33
N ALA A 202 10.39 23.44 11.63
CA ALA A 202 9.83 22.42 12.50
C ALA A 202 8.29 22.49 12.51
N LEU A 203 7.65 21.31 12.49
CA LEU A 203 6.20 21.20 12.62
C LEU A 203 5.78 21.56 14.04
N THR A 204 4.74 22.39 14.16
CA THR A 204 4.23 22.89 15.45
C THR A 204 2.87 22.31 15.83
N LEU A 205 2.08 21.86 14.85
CA LEU A 205 0.71 21.36 15.07
C LEU A 205 0.66 19.96 15.70
N ARG A 206 1.65 19.12 15.42
CA ARG A 206 1.79 17.76 15.96
C ARG A 206 3.25 17.51 16.26
N GLU A 207 3.52 16.62 17.21
CA GLU A 207 4.88 16.15 17.45
C GLU A 207 5.47 15.54 16.15
N PRO A 208 6.59 16.09 15.65
CA PRO A 208 7.21 15.59 14.44
C PRO A 208 7.84 14.21 14.68
N ALA A 209 7.57 13.29 13.76
CA ALA A 209 8.08 11.94 13.77
C ALA A 209 8.89 11.65 12.49
N PRO A 210 9.99 10.87 12.59
CA PRO A 210 10.80 10.48 11.42
C PRO A 210 10.01 9.73 10.34
N GLU A 211 8.95 9.03 10.73
CA GLU A 211 8.09 8.24 9.85
C GLU A 211 6.60 8.51 10.16
N PRO A 212 5.70 8.31 9.17
CA PRO A 212 4.26 8.44 9.42
C PRO A 212 3.82 7.35 10.39
N ALA A 213 2.87 7.66 11.28
CA ALA A 213 2.23 6.62 12.08
C ALA A 213 1.46 5.68 11.15
N ARG A 214 1.77 4.38 11.18
CA ARG A 214 0.98 3.37 10.49
C ARG A 214 -0.25 3.02 11.33
N HIS A 215 -1.39 2.97 10.66
CA HIS A 215 -2.60 2.37 11.20
C HIS A 215 -2.68 0.94 10.69
N ASP A 216 -2.25 0.00 11.52
CA ASP A 216 -2.20 -1.44 11.20
C ASP A 216 -3.58 -2.12 11.26
N ASP A 217 -4.63 -1.36 11.54
CA ASP A 217 -6.00 -1.86 11.78
C ASP A 217 -6.59 -2.62 10.56
N LEU A 218 -6.07 -2.36 9.34
CA LEU A 218 -6.49 -3.04 8.12
C LEU A 218 -5.76 -4.37 7.85
N LEU A 219 -4.58 -4.60 8.43
CA LEU A 219 -3.75 -5.78 8.13
C LEU A 219 -4.49 -7.11 8.32
N PRO A 220 -5.24 -7.33 9.41
CA PRO A 220 -5.95 -8.59 9.62
C PRO A 220 -7.02 -8.83 8.55
N VAL A 221 -7.78 -7.80 8.19
CA VAL A 221 -8.85 -7.87 7.19
C VAL A 221 -8.28 -8.19 5.80
N LEU A 222 -7.14 -7.58 5.45
CA LEU A 222 -6.46 -7.86 4.19
C LEU A 222 -5.89 -9.27 4.13
N ALA A 223 -5.35 -9.80 5.24
CA ALA A 223 -4.88 -11.18 5.30
C ALA A 223 -6.03 -12.20 5.10
N GLU A 224 -7.21 -11.92 5.64
CA GLU A 224 -8.41 -12.75 5.42
C GLU A 224 -8.90 -12.68 3.98
N TYR A 225 -8.86 -11.51 3.35
CA TYR A 225 -9.14 -11.36 1.92
C TYR A 225 -8.16 -12.17 1.04
N GLU A 226 -6.87 -12.15 1.39
CA GLU A 226 -5.87 -12.97 0.68
C GLU A 226 -6.15 -14.47 0.82
N ALA A 227 -6.56 -14.92 2.01
CA ALA A 227 -6.99 -16.30 2.24
C ALA A 227 -8.25 -16.66 1.44
N LEU A 228 -9.24 -15.76 1.33
CA LEU A 228 -10.40 -15.93 0.46
C LEU A 228 -10.00 -16.05 -1.01
N SER A 229 -9.10 -15.20 -1.49
CA SER A 229 -8.57 -15.27 -2.85
C SER A 229 -7.87 -16.59 -3.13
N ALA A 230 -7.07 -17.10 -2.18
CA ALA A 230 -6.38 -18.38 -2.32
C ALA A 230 -7.36 -19.57 -2.34
N ARG A 231 -8.46 -19.49 -1.58
CA ARG A 231 -9.54 -20.49 -1.63
C ARG A 231 -10.23 -20.51 -2.99
N LEU A 232 -10.52 -19.34 -3.57
CA LEU A 232 -11.08 -19.25 -4.92
C LEU A 232 -10.14 -19.90 -5.94
N ASP A 233 -8.84 -19.61 -5.89
CA ASP A 233 -7.87 -20.24 -6.79
C ASP A 233 -7.83 -21.77 -6.66
N ALA A 234 -7.92 -22.28 -5.43
CA ALA A 234 -7.98 -23.71 -5.19
C ALA A 234 -9.27 -24.33 -5.76
N ALA A 235 -10.41 -23.67 -5.58
CA ALA A 235 -11.69 -24.10 -6.15
C ALA A 235 -11.64 -24.13 -7.68
N LEU A 236 -11.09 -23.08 -8.32
CA LEU A 236 -10.91 -23.03 -9.78
C LEU A 236 -9.99 -24.14 -10.28
N ARG A 237 -8.87 -24.40 -9.59
CA ARG A 237 -7.95 -25.51 -9.97
C ARG A 237 -8.55 -26.90 -9.77
N ALA A 238 -9.51 -27.06 -8.87
CA ALA A 238 -10.19 -28.34 -8.64
C ALA A 238 -11.23 -28.68 -9.71
N MET A 239 -11.59 -27.73 -10.59
CA MET A 239 -12.57 -27.96 -11.65
C MET A 239 -11.95 -28.78 -12.80
N PRO A 240 -12.63 -29.85 -13.27
CA PRO A 240 -12.08 -30.73 -14.31
C PRO A 240 -11.71 -30.03 -15.62
N HIS A 241 -12.48 -29.00 -16.00
CA HIS A 241 -12.30 -28.28 -17.26
C HIS A 241 -11.36 -27.06 -17.16
N MET A 242 -10.76 -26.82 -15.98
CA MET A 242 -9.88 -25.67 -15.74
C MET A 242 -8.39 -26.00 -15.85
N ALA A 243 -8.01 -27.27 -15.99
CA ALA A 243 -6.60 -27.70 -16.02
C ALA A 243 -5.77 -26.99 -17.11
N ASP A 244 -6.36 -26.77 -18.28
CA ASP A 244 -5.74 -26.10 -19.43
C ASP A 244 -6.47 -24.80 -19.83
N ALA A 245 -7.32 -24.25 -18.95
CA ALA A 245 -8.08 -23.05 -19.26
C ALA A 245 -7.17 -21.81 -19.32
N PRO A 246 -7.30 -20.96 -20.36
CA PRO A 246 -6.47 -19.77 -20.49
C PRO A 246 -6.82 -18.75 -19.40
N GLN A 247 -5.81 -18.13 -18.78
CA GLN A 247 -5.99 -17.21 -17.67
C GLN A 247 -5.93 -15.74 -18.12
N CYS A 248 -6.89 -14.94 -17.65
CA CYS A 248 -6.92 -13.51 -17.94
C CYS A 248 -5.74 -12.78 -17.27
N GLY A 249 -5.02 -11.98 -18.05
CA GLY A 249 -3.84 -11.25 -17.60
C GLY A 249 -2.53 -12.03 -17.75
N ARG A 250 -2.58 -13.32 -18.15
CA ARG A 250 -1.41 -14.12 -18.50
C ARG A 250 -1.48 -14.61 -19.94
N ASP A 251 -2.54 -15.33 -20.29
CA ASP A 251 -2.72 -15.94 -21.62
C ASP A 251 -3.60 -15.09 -22.55
N HIS A 252 -4.48 -14.27 -21.99
CA HIS A 252 -5.30 -13.34 -22.75
C HIS A 252 -5.68 -12.07 -21.97
N ALA A 253 -6.14 -11.03 -22.66
CA ALA A 253 -6.66 -9.79 -22.03
C ALA A 253 -8.16 -9.55 -22.28
N ARG A 254 -8.95 -10.61 -22.51
CA ARG A 254 -10.38 -10.50 -22.87
C ARG A 254 -11.22 -9.79 -21.80
N CYS A 255 -11.03 -10.15 -20.53
CA CYS A 255 -11.70 -9.51 -19.39
C CYS A 255 -11.21 -8.08 -19.13
N CYS A 256 -10.04 -7.71 -19.66
CA CYS A 256 -9.39 -6.42 -19.44
C CYS A 256 -9.83 -5.33 -20.43
N ARG A 257 -10.92 -5.55 -21.19
CA ARG A 257 -11.53 -4.55 -22.09
C ARG A 257 -12.57 -3.65 -21.42
N VAL A 258 -13.01 -4.03 -20.23
CA VAL A 258 -13.85 -3.23 -19.34
C VAL A 258 -13.33 -3.49 -17.93
N PRO A 259 -12.75 -2.50 -17.23
CA PRO A 259 -12.23 -2.69 -15.90
C PRO A 259 -13.36 -3.09 -14.94
N PRO A 260 -13.16 -4.09 -14.06
CA PRO A 260 -14.19 -4.51 -13.12
C PRO A 260 -14.47 -3.43 -12.07
N VAL A 261 -15.70 -3.45 -11.55
CA VAL A 261 -16.05 -2.81 -10.28
C VAL A 261 -15.68 -3.76 -9.15
N VAL A 262 -15.01 -3.25 -8.13
CA VAL A 262 -14.49 -4.01 -6.99
C VAL A 262 -15.09 -3.50 -5.67
N THR A 263 -15.22 -4.39 -4.69
CA THR A 263 -15.71 -4.07 -3.35
C THR A 263 -14.70 -3.21 -2.55
N LEU A 264 -15.08 -2.69 -1.37
CA LEU A 264 -14.18 -1.88 -0.54
C LEU A 264 -12.95 -2.65 -0.06
N VAL A 265 -13.11 -3.92 0.36
CA VAL A 265 -11.97 -4.75 0.73
C VAL A 265 -11.05 -5.03 -0.46
N GLU A 266 -11.62 -5.32 -1.63
CA GLU A 266 -10.84 -5.53 -2.86
C GLU A 266 -10.12 -4.24 -3.28
N ALA A 267 -10.75 -3.08 -3.14
CA ALA A 267 -10.13 -1.78 -3.42
C ALA A 267 -8.94 -1.51 -2.48
N ALA A 268 -9.10 -1.76 -1.18
CA ALA A 268 -8.02 -1.61 -0.20
C ALA A 268 -6.87 -2.60 -0.47
N ALA A 269 -7.18 -3.85 -0.79
CA ALA A 269 -6.19 -4.86 -1.16
C ALA A 269 -5.47 -4.51 -2.46
N LEU A 270 -6.21 -4.05 -3.48
CA LEU A 270 -5.66 -3.67 -4.78
C LEU A 270 -4.75 -2.46 -4.67
N ALA A 271 -5.18 -1.41 -3.97
CA ALA A 271 -4.37 -0.22 -3.72
C ALA A 271 -3.06 -0.60 -3.01
N ARG A 272 -3.16 -1.37 -1.91
CA ARG A 272 -1.99 -1.86 -1.19
C ARG A 272 -1.06 -2.70 -2.07
N ASN A 273 -1.60 -3.63 -2.85
CA ASN A 273 -0.79 -4.49 -3.72
C ASN A 273 -0.11 -3.68 -4.84
N ALA A 274 -0.81 -2.69 -5.41
CA ALA A 274 -0.20 -1.77 -6.37
C ALA A 274 0.97 -1.00 -5.74
N ASP A 275 0.78 -0.54 -4.51
CA ASP A 275 1.78 0.19 -3.75
C ASP A 275 2.98 -0.66 -3.31
N THR A 276 2.76 -1.91 -2.92
CA THR A 276 3.83 -2.77 -2.39
C THR A 276 4.54 -3.59 -3.47
N LEU A 277 3.89 -3.89 -4.59
CA LEU A 277 4.44 -4.80 -5.60
C LEU A 277 4.91 -4.09 -6.87
N LEU A 278 4.35 -2.93 -7.24
CA LEU A 278 4.78 -2.22 -8.43
C LEU A 278 5.95 -1.30 -8.13
N THR A 279 6.91 -1.12 -9.03
CA THR A 279 7.97 -0.09 -8.87
C THR A 279 7.39 1.33 -9.01
N ALA A 280 8.15 2.36 -8.62
CA ALA A 280 7.69 3.74 -8.80
C ALA A 280 7.39 4.08 -10.27
N ALA A 281 8.24 3.63 -11.20
CA ALA A 281 8.03 3.80 -12.64
C ALA A 281 6.74 3.10 -13.12
N GLN A 282 6.51 1.88 -12.65
CA GLN A 282 5.30 1.11 -12.94
C GLN A 282 4.03 1.79 -12.42
N ARG A 283 4.03 2.28 -11.16
CA ARG A 283 2.91 3.06 -10.62
C ARG A 283 2.66 4.33 -11.43
N GLY A 284 3.72 5.03 -11.84
CA GLY A 284 3.63 6.19 -12.73
C GLY A 284 2.94 5.88 -14.05
N ALA A 285 3.28 4.76 -14.70
CA ALA A 285 2.64 4.29 -15.93
C ALA A 285 1.15 3.95 -15.72
N VAL A 286 0.81 3.24 -14.63
CA VAL A 286 -0.58 2.92 -14.27
C VAL A 286 -1.39 4.19 -14.04
N GLN A 287 -0.84 5.17 -13.31
CA GLN A 287 -1.50 6.45 -13.07
C GLN A 287 -1.68 7.25 -14.37
N ALA A 288 -0.70 7.26 -15.27
CA ALA A 288 -0.81 7.89 -16.58
C ALA A 288 -1.92 7.25 -17.42
N ALA A 289 -2.02 5.91 -17.42
CA ALA A 289 -3.12 5.19 -18.06
C ALA A 289 -4.48 5.57 -17.46
N CYS A 290 -4.58 5.64 -16.12
CA CYS A 290 -5.81 6.09 -15.43
C CYS A 290 -6.21 7.53 -15.82
N ARG A 291 -5.24 8.43 -15.99
CA ARG A 291 -5.50 9.82 -16.45
C ARG A 291 -5.95 9.86 -17.91
N ALA A 292 -5.38 9.03 -18.78
CA ALA A 292 -5.79 8.94 -20.17
C ALA A 292 -7.26 8.50 -20.31
N HIS A 293 -7.75 7.63 -19.41
CA HIS A 293 -9.17 7.26 -19.35
C HIS A 293 -10.10 8.41 -18.93
N ARG A 294 -9.56 9.47 -18.31
CA ARG A 294 -10.33 10.62 -17.82
C ARG A 294 -10.58 11.68 -18.88
N ALA A 295 -9.80 11.71 -19.97
CA ALA A 295 -9.92 12.75 -20.98
C ALA A 295 -11.33 12.68 -21.60
N PRO A 296 -12.19 13.72 -21.44
CA PRO A 296 -13.43 13.76 -22.19
C PRO A 296 -13.08 13.73 -23.67
N ALA A 297 -13.75 12.85 -24.43
CA ALA A 297 -13.67 12.88 -25.88
C ALA A 297 -13.86 14.35 -26.32
N ALA A 298 -12.88 14.91 -27.02
CA ALA A 298 -12.97 16.26 -27.55
C ALA A 298 -14.17 16.31 -28.51
N HIS A 299 -15.33 16.72 -27.99
CA HIS A 299 -16.51 16.97 -28.81
C HIS A 299 -16.21 18.20 -29.65
N GLY A 300 -16.07 17.97 -30.96
CA GLY A 300 -16.24 19.01 -31.97
C GLY A 300 -17.61 19.65 -31.76
N GLY A 301 -17.60 20.94 -31.48
CA GLY A 301 -18.81 21.73 -31.33
C GLY A 301 -19.48 21.92 -32.68
N GLU A 302 -20.67 21.35 -32.84
CA GLU A 302 -21.72 21.96 -33.64
C GLU A 302 -22.89 22.25 -32.70
N GLU A 303 -23.11 23.55 -32.48
CA GLU A 303 -24.25 24.09 -31.77
C GLU A 303 -25.54 23.77 -32.54
N ARG A 304 -26.51 23.14 -31.86
CA ARG A 304 -27.91 23.36 -32.22
C ARG A 304 -28.80 23.39 -30.98
N GLN A 305 -29.45 24.55 -30.86
CA GLN A 305 -30.40 24.98 -29.85
C GLN A 305 -31.72 24.19 -29.89
N GLY A 306 -32.33 24.05 -28.70
CA GLY A 306 -33.78 23.92 -28.51
C GLY A 306 -34.32 22.50 -28.35
N ASP A 307 -34.61 22.08 -27.11
CA ASP A 307 -35.98 22.09 -26.56
C ASP A 307 -36.12 21.14 -25.35
N THR A 308 -36.92 21.61 -24.40
CA THR A 308 -37.35 20.98 -23.15
C THR A 308 -38.14 19.69 -23.37
N GLU A 309 -37.83 18.60 -22.66
CA GLU A 309 -38.83 17.74 -22.00
C GLU A 309 -38.23 16.63 -21.12
N SER A 310 -38.98 16.34 -20.05
CA SER A 310 -38.79 15.28 -19.05
C SER A 310 -38.81 13.88 -19.69
N GLY A 311 -37.90 13.00 -19.28
CA GLY A 311 -37.96 11.58 -19.61
C GLY A 311 -36.68 10.82 -19.30
N ALA A 312 -36.79 9.84 -18.41
CA ALA A 312 -35.76 8.85 -18.14
C ALA A 312 -35.17 8.29 -19.45
N ARG A 313 -33.88 8.55 -19.70
CA ARG A 313 -33.14 7.95 -20.81
C ARG A 313 -31.78 7.46 -20.31
N THR A 314 -31.65 6.15 -20.34
CA THR A 314 -30.41 5.38 -20.33
C THR A 314 -29.45 5.98 -21.37
N THR A 315 -28.44 6.70 -20.90
CA THR A 315 -27.41 7.28 -21.77
C THR A 315 -26.37 6.22 -22.11
N THR A 316 -26.62 5.42 -23.15
CA THR A 316 -25.57 4.67 -23.84
C THR A 316 -24.81 5.62 -24.77
N GLY A 317 -23.89 6.39 -24.19
CA GLY A 317 -22.86 7.10 -24.95
C GLY A 317 -21.81 6.14 -25.52
N PRO A 318 -21.07 6.51 -26.58
CA PRO A 318 -20.07 5.65 -27.19
C PRO A 318 -18.90 5.45 -26.21
N VAL A 319 -18.82 4.24 -25.65
CA VAL A 319 -17.76 3.85 -24.72
C VAL A 319 -16.45 3.76 -25.50
N THR A 320 -15.59 4.77 -25.42
CA THR A 320 -14.18 4.62 -25.75
C THR A 320 -13.66 3.38 -25.03
N ALA A 321 -13.23 2.37 -25.78
CA ALA A 321 -12.83 1.06 -25.24
C ALA A 321 -11.84 1.23 -24.08
N MET A 322 -12.32 0.97 -22.86
CA MET A 322 -11.56 1.14 -21.62
C MET A 322 -10.69 -0.09 -21.39
N PHE A 323 -9.41 -0.01 -21.70
CA PHE A 323 -8.48 -1.08 -21.34
C PHE A 323 -8.11 -1.02 -19.85
N CYS A 324 -7.80 -2.17 -19.27
CA CYS A 324 -7.33 -2.25 -17.89
C CYS A 324 -5.96 -1.54 -17.75
N PRO A 325 -5.80 -0.60 -16.80
CA PRO A 325 -4.54 0.15 -16.61
C PRO A 325 -3.39 -0.71 -16.06
N LEU A 326 -3.67 -1.93 -15.57
CA LEU A 326 -2.64 -2.88 -15.11
C LEU A 326 -2.05 -3.72 -16.25
N LEU A 327 -2.51 -3.52 -17.49
CA LEU A 327 -1.89 -4.18 -18.63
C LEU A 327 -0.56 -3.49 -18.95
N ALA A 328 0.53 -4.26 -18.92
CA ALA A 328 1.82 -3.91 -19.49
C ALA A 328 1.61 -3.66 -20.99
N ARG A 329 1.34 -2.40 -21.35
CA ARG A 329 1.40 -1.98 -22.74
C ARG A 329 2.88 -2.05 -23.08
N ALA A 330 3.25 -2.93 -24.01
CA ALA A 330 4.58 -2.94 -24.59
C ALA A 330 4.96 -1.49 -24.88
N ALA A 331 5.95 -0.97 -24.14
CA ALA A 331 6.52 0.32 -24.43
C ALA A 331 7.08 0.20 -25.86
N GLY A 332 6.37 0.79 -26.82
CA GLY A 332 6.76 0.76 -28.22
C GLY A 332 8.06 1.52 -28.40
N ASN A 333 9.18 0.82 -28.31
CA ASN A 333 10.37 1.17 -29.07
C ASN A 333 10.28 0.41 -30.40
N GLY A 334 10.26 1.16 -31.50
CA GLY A 334 9.68 0.76 -32.77
C GLY A 334 10.40 -0.34 -33.54
N ASN A 335 9.61 -1.15 -34.27
CA ASN A 335 9.57 -1.21 -35.74
C ASN A 335 8.43 -2.18 -36.14
N PRO A 336 7.51 -1.84 -37.06
CA PRO A 336 6.34 -2.68 -37.38
C PRO A 336 6.61 -3.78 -38.43
N GLU A 337 7.86 -4.19 -38.63
CA GLU A 337 8.24 -5.22 -39.61
C GLU A 337 9.30 -6.16 -39.02
N ALA A 338 8.91 -7.00 -38.06
CA ALA A 338 9.69 -8.18 -37.66
C ALA A 338 8.84 -9.26 -36.96
N ASP A 339 7.52 -9.25 -37.15
CA ASP A 339 6.62 -10.24 -36.54
C ASP A 339 6.35 -11.38 -37.53
N THR A 340 7.40 -12.10 -37.88
CA THR A 340 7.31 -13.49 -38.39
C THR A 340 8.68 -14.14 -38.35
N ALA A 341 8.75 -15.30 -37.70
CA ALA A 341 9.93 -16.16 -37.49
C ALA A 341 10.85 -15.77 -36.31
N GLN A 342 10.61 -16.40 -35.15
CA GLN A 342 11.50 -17.45 -34.63
C GLN A 342 10.86 -18.06 -33.35
N ARG A 343 10.05 -19.11 -33.53
CA ARG A 343 9.73 -20.08 -32.47
C ARG A 343 10.67 -21.25 -32.66
N ALA A 344 11.62 -21.45 -31.74
CA ALA A 344 12.20 -22.72 -31.30
C ALA A 344 13.67 -22.55 -30.87
N THR A 345 13.92 -22.66 -29.56
CA THR A 345 14.99 -23.50 -28.98
C THR A 345 14.85 -23.58 -27.45
N ALA A 346 15.15 -24.76 -26.91
CA ALA A 346 14.97 -25.21 -25.52
C ALA A 346 16.18 -24.80 -24.60
N PRO A 347 16.19 -25.14 -23.29
CA PRO A 347 16.68 -24.27 -22.19
C PRO A 347 18.13 -24.55 -21.76
N PRO A 348 18.67 -23.79 -20.79
CA PRO A 348 19.60 -24.31 -19.79
C PRO A 348 18.94 -24.43 -18.40
N ALA A 349 19.45 -25.41 -17.65
CA ALA A 349 19.07 -25.72 -16.28
C ALA A 349 19.74 -24.77 -15.26
N ASP A 350 19.09 -24.69 -14.10
CA ASP A 350 19.61 -24.41 -12.75
C ASP A 350 19.06 -23.15 -12.06
N GLY A 351 18.24 -23.41 -11.03
CA GLY A 351 18.33 -22.71 -9.74
C GLY A 351 17.89 -21.25 -9.66
N ALA A 352 16.88 -20.82 -10.42
CA ALA A 352 16.19 -19.55 -10.17
C ALA A 352 14.76 -19.80 -9.68
N GLY A 353 14.39 -19.21 -8.53
CA GLY A 353 12.99 -19.10 -8.11
C GLY A 353 12.14 -18.51 -9.23
N PRO A 354 10.83 -18.79 -9.29
CA PRO A 354 10.07 -18.64 -10.52
C PRO A 354 10.04 -17.15 -10.91
N ALA A 355 10.84 -16.79 -11.92
CA ALA A 355 10.51 -15.67 -12.77
C ALA A 355 9.14 -16.02 -13.37
N GLU A 356 8.08 -15.43 -12.82
CA GLU A 356 6.75 -15.55 -13.41
C GLU A 356 6.86 -15.16 -14.89
N PRO A 357 6.31 -15.94 -15.82
CA PRO A 357 6.31 -15.53 -17.21
C PRO A 357 5.63 -14.17 -17.31
N ALA A 358 6.18 -13.27 -18.12
CA ALA A 358 5.69 -11.91 -18.32
C ALA A 358 4.22 -11.93 -18.75
N GLY A 359 3.31 -12.00 -17.78
CA GLY A 359 1.90 -11.84 -17.98
C GLY A 359 1.65 -10.41 -18.43
N LEU A 360 0.63 -10.22 -19.26
CA LEU A 360 0.20 -8.88 -19.64
C LEU A 360 -0.21 -8.06 -18.42
N CYS A 361 -0.65 -8.67 -17.30
CA CYS A 361 -1.07 -7.94 -16.10
C CYS A 361 0.05 -7.79 -15.07
N MET A 362 0.37 -6.56 -14.69
CA MET A 362 1.42 -6.21 -13.70
C MET A 362 1.12 -6.70 -12.28
N LEU A 363 -0.14 -7.03 -11.97
CA LEU A 363 -0.58 -7.59 -10.68
C LEU A 363 -1.29 -8.94 -10.87
N PHE A 364 -0.84 -9.78 -11.79
CA PHE A 364 -1.52 -11.03 -12.13
C PHE A 364 -1.84 -11.91 -10.92
N ALA A 365 -0.86 -12.19 -10.05
CA ALA A 365 -1.05 -13.01 -8.85
C ALA A 365 -1.97 -12.37 -7.80
N ARG A 366 -2.16 -11.04 -7.86
CA ARG A 366 -2.97 -10.23 -6.94
C ARG A 366 -4.20 -9.60 -7.63
N ARG A 367 -4.62 -10.15 -8.78
CA ARG A 367 -5.77 -9.63 -9.54
C ARG A 367 -7.09 -9.79 -8.77
N PRO A 368 -8.06 -8.88 -8.95
CA PRO A 368 -9.38 -8.95 -8.31
C PRO A 368 -10.11 -10.28 -8.55
N LEU A 369 -11.04 -10.64 -7.66
CA LEU A 369 -11.72 -11.94 -7.72
C LEU A 369 -12.57 -12.08 -9.00
N ARG A 370 -13.20 -10.98 -9.46
CA ARG A 370 -13.91 -10.94 -10.75
C ARG A 370 -13.01 -11.25 -11.95
N CYS A 371 -11.74 -10.84 -11.90
CA CYS A 371 -10.78 -11.19 -12.95
C CYS A 371 -10.45 -12.69 -12.95
N ARG A 372 -10.43 -13.35 -11.77
CA ARG A 372 -10.18 -14.79 -11.65
C ARG A 372 -11.38 -15.61 -12.13
N LEU A 373 -12.60 -15.19 -11.81
CA LEU A 373 -13.82 -15.84 -12.32
C LEU A 373 -13.97 -15.72 -13.84
N SER A 374 -13.32 -14.73 -14.45
CA SER A 374 -13.27 -14.60 -15.91
C SER A 374 -12.42 -15.68 -16.59
N ASP A 375 -11.63 -16.45 -15.82
CA ASP A 375 -10.85 -17.59 -16.32
C ASP A 375 -11.75 -18.80 -16.65
N ILE A 376 -12.94 -18.88 -16.02
CA ILE A 376 -13.94 -19.92 -16.34
C ILE A 376 -14.38 -19.71 -17.79
N PRO A 377 -14.21 -20.66 -18.71
CA PRO A 377 -14.58 -20.47 -20.11
C PRO A 377 -16.08 -20.24 -20.25
N SER A 378 -16.49 -19.22 -21.01
CA SER A 378 -17.88 -19.12 -21.47
C SER A 378 -18.14 -20.21 -22.52
N PRO A 379 -19.34 -20.82 -22.56
CA PRO A 379 -19.66 -21.70 -23.68
C PRO A 379 -19.59 -20.88 -24.97
N PRO A 380 -19.16 -21.46 -26.10
CA PRO A 380 -19.37 -20.83 -27.39
C PRO A 380 -20.88 -20.56 -27.53
N SER A 381 -21.22 -19.31 -27.85
CA SER A 381 -22.61 -18.79 -27.97
C SER A 381 -23.63 -19.82 -28.47
N PRO A 382 -24.88 -19.79 -27.98
CA PRO A 382 -25.86 -20.82 -28.30
C PRO A 382 -26.12 -20.85 -29.81
N GLN A 383 -25.73 -21.94 -30.46
CA GLN A 383 -26.47 -22.34 -31.66
C GLN A 383 -27.89 -22.63 -31.19
N LEU A 384 -28.85 -21.82 -31.67
CA LEU A 384 -30.28 -21.96 -31.41
C LEU A 384 -30.69 -23.44 -31.51
N GLY A 385 -30.90 -24.07 -30.37
CA GLY A 385 -31.43 -25.42 -30.23
C GLY A 385 -32.19 -25.48 -28.89
N PRO A 386 -33.47 -25.87 -28.88
CA PRO A 386 -34.25 -25.87 -27.65
C PRO A 386 -33.84 -27.07 -26.78
N GLY A 387 -33.12 -26.83 -25.67
CA GLY A 387 -32.94 -27.89 -24.67
C GLY A 387 -31.76 -27.81 -23.70
N CYS A 388 -30.76 -26.95 -23.89
CA CYS A 388 -29.58 -26.91 -23.00
C CYS A 388 -29.35 -25.47 -22.51
N ALA A 389 -29.59 -25.22 -21.22
CA ALA A 389 -29.36 -23.92 -20.59
C ALA A 389 -27.85 -23.64 -20.44
N ASP A 390 -27.49 -22.36 -20.53
CA ASP A 390 -26.15 -21.79 -20.37
C ASP A 390 -25.48 -22.14 -19.01
N ASP A 391 -24.77 -23.27 -18.93
CA ASP A 391 -24.17 -23.72 -17.67
C ASP A 391 -22.98 -22.86 -17.18
N ALA A 392 -22.12 -22.33 -18.06
CA ALA A 392 -20.91 -21.63 -17.62
C ALA A 392 -21.15 -20.19 -17.10
N THR A 393 -22.21 -19.52 -17.56
CA THR A 393 -22.68 -18.27 -16.90
C THR A 393 -23.24 -18.59 -15.52
N GLY A 394 -23.91 -19.75 -15.39
CA GLY A 394 -24.39 -20.28 -14.12
C GLY A 394 -23.27 -20.65 -13.14
N GLU A 395 -22.18 -21.26 -13.59
CA GLU A 395 -21.06 -21.65 -12.71
C GLU A 395 -20.33 -20.46 -12.09
N ARG A 396 -20.07 -19.41 -12.90
CA ARG A 396 -19.48 -18.15 -12.39
C ARG A 396 -20.36 -17.51 -11.32
N GLU A 397 -21.66 -17.44 -11.60
CA GLU A 397 -22.65 -16.84 -10.69
C GLU A 397 -22.79 -17.67 -9.40
N ARG A 398 -22.87 -19.00 -9.50
CA ARG A 398 -22.93 -19.90 -8.34
C ARG A 398 -21.73 -19.72 -7.42
N LEU A 399 -20.51 -19.71 -7.97
CA LEU A 399 -19.30 -19.46 -7.16
C LEU A 399 -19.32 -18.08 -6.49
N TRP A 400 -19.84 -17.06 -7.18
CA TRP A 400 -19.95 -15.73 -6.60
C TRP A 400 -20.89 -15.74 -5.39
N VAL A 401 -22.11 -16.26 -5.56
CA VAL A 401 -23.14 -16.32 -4.51
C VAL A 401 -22.70 -17.22 -3.36
N ASP A 402 -22.25 -18.44 -3.65
CA ASP A 402 -21.99 -19.46 -2.62
C ASP A 402 -20.71 -19.21 -1.82
N MET A 403 -19.70 -18.59 -2.43
CA MET A 403 -18.36 -18.49 -1.83
C MET A 403 -17.89 -17.05 -1.58
N LEU A 404 -18.34 -16.07 -2.35
CA LEU A 404 -17.72 -14.74 -2.37
C LEU A 404 -18.61 -13.64 -1.79
N GLU A 405 -19.92 -13.64 -2.06
CA GLU A 405 -20.82 -12.53 -1.75
C GLU A 405 -20.81 -12.19 -0.25
N GLN A 406 -21.16 -13.14 0.61
CA GLN A 406 -21.21 -12.93 2.05
C GLN A 406 -19.82 -12.61 2.66
N PRO A 407 -18.73 -13.35 2.34
CA PRO A 407 -17.40 -13.00 2.82
C PRO A 407 -16.91 -11.61 2.37
N LEU A 408 -17.18 -11.21 1.13
CA LEU A 408 -16.78 -9.88 0.63
C LEU A 408 -17.57 -8.76 1.31
N GLU A 409 -18.84 -8.98 1.62
CA GLU A 409 -19.66 -8.05 2.37
C GLU A 409 -19.12 -7.85 3.79
N ASP A 410 -18.89 -8.93 4.54
CA ASP A 410 -18.33 -8.89 5.91
C ASP A 410 -16.97 -8.19 5.94
N LEU A 411 -16.06 -8.61 5.05
CA LEU A 411 -14.72 -8.02 4.98
C LEU A 411 -14.77 -6.54 4.57
N SER A 412 -15.71 -6.13 3.72
CA SER A 412 -15.89 -4.72 3.33
C SER A 412 -16.43 -3.88 4.48
N ARG A 413 -17.39 -4.39 5.27
CA ARG A 413 -17.89 -3.70 6.47
C ARG A 413 -16.79 -3.53 7.51
N ARG A 414 -16.00 -4.58 7.76
CA ARG A 414 -14.85 -4.52 8.68
C ARG A 414 -13.73 -3.61 8.18
N THR A 415 -13.49 -3.56 6.86
CA THR A 415 -12.58 -2.58 6.24
C THR A 415 -13.07 -1.16 6.50
N PHE A 416 -14.38 -0.92 6.34
CA PHE A 416 -14.98 0.37 6.66
C PHE A 416 -14.81 0.72 8.14
N ALA A 417 -15.12 -0.21 9.05
CA ALA A 417 -14.98 0.00 10.49
C ALA A 417 -13.54 0.30 10.93
N ALA A 418 -12.55 -0.37 10.32
CA ALA A 418 -11.15 -0.08 10.55
C ALA A 418 -10.73 1.33 10.08
N LEU A 419 -11.35 1.84 9.00
CA LEU A 419 -11.09 3.19 8.47
C LEU A 419 -11.84 4.30 9.22
N ALA A 420 -13.12 4.06 9.53
CA ALA A 420 -14.04 5.05 10.09
C ALA A 420 -14.08 5.06 11.62
N GLY A 421 -13.69 3.95 12.26
CA GLY A 421 -13.84 3.72 13.70
C GLY A 421 -15.27 3.37 14.13
N CYS A 422 -16.20 3.16 13.19
CA CYS A 422 -17.58 2.74 13.42
C CYS A 422 -18.09 1.85 12.28
N GLU A 423 -19.11 1.03 12.56
CA GLU A 423 -19.77 0.21 11.55
C GLU A 423 -20.57 1.09 10.56
N PRO A 424 -20.58 0.74 9.26
CA PRO A 424 -21.37 1.46 8.27
C PRO A 424 -22.88 1.18 8.45
N SER A 425 -23.71 2.22 8.29
CA SER A 425 -25.17 2.08 8.36
C SER A 425 -25.80 1.50 7.09
N GLU A 426 -25.09 1.59 5.97
CA GLU A 426 -25.48 1.09 4.65
C GLU A 426 -24.38 0.19 4.10
N ASP A 427 -24.59 -0.40 2.92
CA ASP A 427 -23.57 -1.22 2.27
C ASP A 427 -22.36 -0.37 1.86
N PRO A 428 -21.12 -0.84 2.10
CA PRO A 428 -19.93 -0.14 1.68
C PRO A 428 -19.92 0.11 0.16
N PRO A 429 -19.46 1.29 -0.29
CA PRO A 429 -19.40 1.60 -1.71
C PRO A 429 -18.45 0.66 -2.47
N CYS A 430 -18.76 0.44 -3.75
CA CYS A 430 -17.91 -0.27 -4.70
C CYS A 430 -17.26 0.71 -5.68
N PHE A 431 -16.15 0.30 -6.30
CA PHE A 431 -15.28 1.21 -7.05
C PHE A 431 -14.85 0.62 -8.39
N PRO A 432 -14.87 1.39 -9.49
CA PRO A 432 -14.18 1.00 -10.71
C PRO A 432 -12.68 0.84 -10.44
N LEU A 433 -12.07 -0.23 -10.97
CA LEU A 433 -10.64 -0.51 -10.80
C LEU A 433 -9.71 0.70 -11.13
N PRO A 434 -9.94 1.51 -12.19
CA PRO A 434 -9.11 2.68 -12.47
C PRO A 434 -9.23 3.79 -11.41
N GLU A 435 -10.37 3.91 -10.74
CA GLU A 435 -10.55 4.87 -9.64
C GLU A 435 -9.78 4.45 -8.39
N VAL A 436 -9.67 3.14 -8.15
CA VAL A 436 -8.84 2.59 -7.07
C VAL A 436 -7.36 2.90 -7.35
N LEU A 437 -6.89 2.57 -8.55
CA LEU A 437 -5.47 2.73 -8.92
C LEU A 437 -5.02 4.18 -9.09
N SER A 438 -5.95 5.10 -9.34
CA SER A 438 -5.68 6.54 -9.32
C SER A 438 -5.80 7.18 -7.93
N GLY A 439 -6.20 6.41 -6.91
CA GLY A 439 -6.43 6.89 -5.55
C GLY A 439 -7.73 7.68 -5.37
N ARG A 440 -8.56 7.83 -6.41
CA ARG A 440 -9.81 8.61 -6.33
C ARG A 440 -10.85 7.98 -5.42
N TYR A 441 -10.85 6.65 -5.29
CA TYR A 441 -11.76 5.93 -4.39
C TYR A 441 -11.69 6.46 -2.94
N VAL A 442 -10.53 6.95 -2.51
CA VAL A 442 -10.30 7.54 -1.19
C VAL A 442 -11.26 8.71 -0.93
N GLN A 443 -11.50 9.56 -1.93
CA GLN A 443 -12.44 10.67 -1.81
C GLN A 443 -13.86 10.18 -1.54
N THR A 444 -14.30 9.15 -2.27
CA THR A 444 -15.62 8.53 -2.08
C THR A 444 -15.75 7.89 -0.70
N VAL A 445 -14.71 7.19 -0.23
CA VAL A 445 -14.66 6.62 1.12
C VAL A 445 -14.74 7.73 2.18
N PHE A 446 -13.97 8.81 2.05
CA PHE A 446 -14.04 9.96 2.96
C PHE A 446 -15.41 10.61 2.97
N HIS A 447 -16.05 10.77 1.81
CA HIS A 447 -17.41 11.29 1.75
C HIS A 447 -18.41 10.37 2.46
N ALA A 448 -18.30 9.04 2.28
CA ALA A 448 -19.14 8.09 2.99
C ALA A 448 -18.94 8.20 4.52
N ILE A 449 -17.70 8.24 4.99
CA ILE A 449 -17.37 8.43 6.41
C ILE A 449 -17.92 9.76 6.93
N ALA A 450 -17.71 10.86 6.19
CA ALA A 450 -18.17 12.18 6.58
C ALA A 450 -19.70 12.29 6.66
N CYS A 451 -20.43 11.61 5.77
CA CYS A 451 -21.89 11.54 5.83
C CYS A 451 -22.38 10.81 7.08
N LEU A 452 -21.70 9.74 7.51
CA LEU A 452 -22.04 9.02 8.74
C LEU A 452 -21.73 9.81 10.02
N LEU A 453 -20.72 10.67 9.99
CA LEU A 453 -20.34 11.52 11.12
C LEU A 453 -21.20 12.78 11.26
N ARG A 454 -22.10 13.06 10.30
CA ARG A 454 -23.06 14.16 10.46
C ARG A 454 -24.10 13.78 11.51
N PRO A 455 -24.30 14.58 12.57
CA PRO A 455 -25.39 14.36 13.50
C PRO A 455 -26.71 14.34 12.71
N THR A 456 -27.49 13.27 12.85
CA THR A 456 -28.84 13.19 12.31
C THR A 456 -29.68 14.32 12.91
N ALA A 457 -29.83 15.42 12.18
CA ALA A 457 -30.72 16.51 12.55
C ALA A 457 -32.17 16.12 12.22
N THR A 458 -32.75 15.22 13.01
CA THR A 458 -34.18 14.90 13.04
C THR A 458 -34.44 14.25 14.39
N GLY A 459 -35.38 14.64 15.24
CA GLY A 459 -36.44 15.62 15.21
C GLY A 459 -37.28 15.31 16.45
N ASN A 460 -37.63 16.31 17.24
CA ASN A 460 -38.68 16.14 18.25
C ASN A 460 -39.56 17.40 18.23
N GLY A 461 -40.53 17.40 17.33
CA GLY A 461 -41.71 18.24 17.45
C GLY A 461 -42.78 17.45 18.21
N GLY A 462 -43.30 18.02 19.30
CA GLY A 462 -44.46 17.43 19.97
C GLY A 462 -44.76 17.92 21.39
N GLY A 463 -45.26 19.16 21.52
CA GLY A 463 -46.44 19.41 22.36
C GLY A 463 -46.25 19.93 23.79
N GLY A 464 -46.76 21.14 24.03
CA GLY A 464 -47.55 21.44 25.23
C GLY A 464 -47.03 22.58 26.12
N GLY A 465 -47.67 23.76 26.04
CA GLY A 465 -47.54 24.77 27.10
C GLY A 465 -47.87 26.21 26.72
N THR A 466 -49.12 26.51 26.37
CA THR A 466 -49.65 27.88 26.46
C THR A 466 -49.68 28.32 27.93
N ARG A 467 -49.06 29.47 28.27
CA ARG A 467 -49.53 30.43 29.30
C ARG A 467 -48.66 31.71 29.30
N ASN A 468 -49.30 32.79 28.85
CA ASN A 468 -49.34 34.16 29.38
C ASN A 468 -48.05 34.84 29.90
N GLY A 469 -47.68 35.92 29.18
CA GLY A 469 -47.46 37.29 29.68
C GLY A 469 -46.66 37.52 30.96
N GLU A 470 -45.48 38.14 30.82
CA GLU A 470 -45.14 39.48 31.37
C GLU A 470 -43.65 39.79 31.13
N SER A 471 -43.38 40.94 30.50
CA SER A 471 -42.15 41.74 30.68
C SER A 471 -42.27 42.54 31.99
N PRO A 472 -41.20 43.09 32.63
CA PRO A 472 -39.93 43.62 32.07
C PRO A 472 -38.65 43.11 32.80
N GLY A 473 -37.43 43.21 32.25
CA GLY A 473 -36.48 44.34 32.36
C GLY A 473 -35.85 44.47 33.77
N PRO A 474 -34.58 44.87 33.97
CA PRO A 474 -33.60 45.45 33.05
C PRO A 474 -32.47 44.51 32.56
#